data_AF-A0A964N9F2-F1
#
_entry.id   AF-A0A964N9F2-F1
#
_cell.length_a   1.000
_cell.length_b   1.000
_cell.length_c   1.000
_cell.angle_alpha   90.00
_cell.angle_beta   90.00
_cell.angle_gamma   90.00
#
_symmetry.space_group_name_H-M   'P 1'
#
loop_
_entity.id
_entity.type
_entity.pdbx_description
1 polymer ?
#
loop_
_entity_poly.entity_id
_entity_poly.type
_entity_poly.pdbx_seq_one_letter_code
_entity_poly.pdbx_strand_id
1 'polypeptide(L)' 'MRFVTRRLAQDEVMEWLVFYNNRRPHSTLGYLSPMAFEKKNFAGEIKLVA' A
#
# COMPACT_ATOMS: atom_id res chain seq x y z
N MET A 1 -13.96 4.56 17.74
CA MET A 1 -14.19 5.61 16.74
C MET A 1 -15.60 5.44 16.20
N ARG A 2 -16.45 6.46 16.25
CA ARG A 2 -17.82 6.40 15.69
C ARG A 2 -17.95 7.50 14.64
N PHE A 3 -18.25 7.11 13.41
CA PHE A 3 -18.49 8.08 12.33
C PHE A 3 -19.91 8.62 12.40
N VAL A 4 -20.05 9.93 12.20
CA VAL A 4 -21.36 10.61 12.20
C VAL A 4 -22.12 10.32 10.90
N THR A 5 -21.40 10.08 9.80
CA THR A 5 -21.99 9.78 8.51
C THR A 5 -21.25 8.62 7.83
N ARG A 6 -21.94 7.96 6.89
CA ARG A 6 -21.33 6.95 6.02
C ARG A 6 -20.17 7.52 5.21
N ARG A 7 -20.25 8.78 4.77
CA ARG A 7 -19.19 9.43 3.99
C ARG A 7 -17.90 9.56 4.79
N LEU A 8 -17.97 10.00 6.05
CA LEU A 8 -16.81 10.08 6.92
C LEU A 8 -16.16 8.71 7.16
N ALA A 9 -16.97 7.66 7.31
CA ALA A 9 -16.45 6.29 7.42
C ALA A 9 -15.73 5.85 6.15
N GLN A 10 -16.28 6.18 4.97
CA GLN A 10 -15.62 5.88 3.70
C GLN A 10 -14.31 6.64 3.54
N ASP A 11 -14.27 7.92 3.90
CA ASP A 11 -13.09 8.74 3.77
C ASP A 11 -11.94 8.21 4.63
N GLU A 12 -12.21 7.82 5.88
CA GLU A 12 -11.20 7.18 6.75
C GLU A 12 -10.69 5.87 6.15
N VAL A 13 -11.57 5.01 5.63
CA VAL A 13 -11.17 3.74 5.02
C VAL A 13 -10.31 3.98 3.78
N MET A 14 -10.66 4.97 2.96
CA MET A 14 -9.88 5.32 1.78
C MET A 14 -8.51 5.88 2.16
N GLU A 15 -8.43 6.75 3.16
CA GLU A 15 -7.17 7.27 3.68
C GLU A 15 -6.29 6.13 4.22
N TRP A 16 -6.87 5.21 4.99
CA TRP A 16 -6.17 4.03 5.48
C TRP A 16 -5.65 3.15 4.34
N LEU A 17 -6.45 2.90 3.29
CA LEU A 17 -6.02 2.13 2.12
C LEU A 17 -4.84 2.78 1.39
N VAL A 18 -4.90 4.11 1.19
CA VAL A 18 -3.80 4.86 0.56
C VAL A 18 -2.53 4.74 1.40
N PHE A 19 -2.62 4.93 2.71
CA PHE A 19 -1.49 4.76 3.63
C PHE A 19 -0.95 3.33 3.59
N TYR A 20 -1.81 2.32 3.73
CA TYR A 20 -1.43 0.91 3.79
C TYR A 20 -0.68 0.50 2.52
N ASN A 21 -1.22 0.81 1.35
CA ASN A 21 -0.65 0.38 0.08
C ASN A 21 0.65 1.11 -0.27
N ASN A 22 0.76 2.40 0.07
CA ASN A 22 1.85 3.24 -0.42
C ASN A 22 2.94 3.50 0.61
N ARG A 23 2.61 3.54 1.90
CA ARG A 23 3.51 4.08 2.94
C ARG A 23 3.77 3.11 4.10
N ARG A 24 2.84 2.20 4.41
CA ARG A 24 3.00 1.31 5.56
C ARG A 24 4.21 0.38 5.38
N PRO A 25 5.21 0.41 6.26
CA PRO A 25 6.32 -0.54 6.21
C PRO A 25 5.85 -1.93 6.63
N HIS A 26 6.27 -2.95 5.90
CA HIS A 26 5.93 -4.34 6.20
C HIS A 26 7.21 -5.16 6.42
N SER A 27 7.39 -5.76 7.60
CA SER A 27 8.61 -6.51 7.96
C SER A 27 8.88 -7.68 7.00
N THR A 28 7.84 -8.44 6.64
CA THR A 28 7.93 -9.51 5.62
C THR A 28 8.37 -9.02 4.24
N LEU A 29 8.11 -7.75 3.90
CA LEU A 29 8.52 -7.14 2.62
C LEU A 29 9.87 -6.40 2.75
N GLY A 30 10.64 -6.67 3.80
CA GLY A 30 11.91 -5.98 4.07
C GLY A 30 11.72 -4.50 4.39
N TYR A 31 10.63 -4.16 5.08
CA TYR A 31 10.21 -2.80 5.42
C TYR A 31 9.83 -1.91 4.23
N LEU A 32 9.63 -2.51 3.05
CA LEU A 32 8.98 -1.83 1.93
C LEU A 32 7.47 -1.74 2.15
N SER A 33 6.85 -0.73 1.53
CA SER A 33 5.39 -0.73 1.36
C SER A 33 4.97 -1.75 0.31
N PRO A 34 3.71 -2.23 0.34
CA PRO A 34 3.20 -3.16 -0.66
C PRO A 34 3.47 -2.71 -2.10
N MET A 35 3.15 -1.46 -2.43
CA MET A 35 3.41 -0.95 -3.78
C MET A 35 4.91 -0.81 -4.11
N ALA A 36 5.76 -0.50 -3.14
CA ALA A 36 7.20 -0.45 -3.38
C ALA A 36 7.80 -1.85 -3.62
N PHE A 37 7.28 -2.85 -2.91
CA PHE A 37 7.65 -4.25 -3.11
C PHE A 37 7.26 -4.73 -4.52
N GLU A 38 6.01 -4.52 -4.93
CA GLU A 38 5.54 -4.86 -6.28
C GLU A 38 6.39 -4.19 -7.36
N LYS A 39 6.63 -2.88 -7.26
CA LYS A 39 7.49 -2.14 -8.21
C LYS A 39 8.90 -2.74 -8.31
N LYS A 40 9.48 -3.16 -7.19
CA LYS A 40 10.81 -3.81 -7.17
C LYS A 40 10.77 -5.18 -7.85
N ASN A 41 9.72 -5.96 -7.64
CA ASN A 41 9.55 -7.26 -8.29
C ASN A 41 9.39 -7.11 -9.80
N PHE A 42 8.49 -6.22 -10.26
CA PHE A 42 8.33 -5.92 -11.69
C PHE A 42 9.63 -5.43 -12.34
N ALA A 43 10.40 -4.58 -11.66
CA ALA A 43 11.71 -4.13 -12.15
C ALA A 43 12.73 -5.28 -12.22
N GLY A 44 12.63 -6.26 -11.32
CA GLY A 44 13.44 -7.49 -11.36
C GLY A 44 13.05 -8.39 -12.52
N GLU A 45 11.76 -8.58 -12.77
CA GLU A 45 11.24 -9.33 -13.91
C GLU A 45 11.73 -8.73 -15.22
N ILE A 46 11.55 -7.42 -15.46
CA ILE A 46 12.03 -6.74 -16.67
C ILE A 46 13.54 -6.94 -16.88
N LYS A 47 14.35 -6.94 -15.81
CA LYS A 47 15.80 -7.19 -15.89
C LYS A 47 16.16 -8.64 -16.21
N LEU A 48 15.31 -9.61 -15.92
CA LEU A 48 15.54 -11.02 -16.24
C LEU A 48 15.17 -11.37 -17.69
N VAL A 49 14.28 -10.58 -18.31
CA VAL A 49 13.85 -10.80 -19.71
C VAL A 49 14.65 -9.98 -20.74
N ALA A 50 15.49 -9.04 -20.29
CA ALA A 50 16.35 -8.19 -21.13
C ALA A 50 17.80 -8.69 -21.14
#